data_AF-A0A383EYA9-F1
#
_entry.id   AF-A0A383EYA9-F1
#
_cell.length_a   1.000
_cell.length_b   1.000
_cell.length_c   1.000
_cell.angle_alpha   90.00
_cell.angle_beta   90.00
_cell.angle_gamma   90.00
#
_symmetry.space_group_name_H-M   'P 1'
#
loop_
_entity.id
_entity.type
_entity.pdbx_description
1 polymer ?
#
loop_
_entity_poly.entity_id
_entity_poly.type
_entity_poly.pdbx_seq_one_letter_code
_entity_poly.pdbx_strand_id
1 'polypeptide(L)'
;MRIARAEDPDKEIADALSCVDENGYCWWGTHSSASYAEEILIVQIPYQSLGFASGVLKAELIADYEEIPEVDFDHYRPKSWTNERTYGRYYKIIGGHNEKIPLSEIERENGTPFEPRYHLRSNVMVRLRNRSRADNE
;
A
#
# COMPACT_ATOMS: atom_id res chain seq x y z
N MET A 1 -4.44 7.80 -5.61
CA MET A 1 -3.84 6.65 -4.90
C MET A 1 -3.02 5.82 -5.88
N ARG A 2 -2.04 5.05 -5.41
CA ARG A 2 -1.30 4.08 -6.26
C ARG A 2 -1.45 2.66 -5.76
N ILE A 3 -1.32 1.70 -6.67
CA ILE A 3 -1.35 0.28 -6.28
C ILE A 3 0.03 -0.18 -5.79
N ALA A 4 0.03 -0.83 -4.63
CA ALA A 4 1.13 -1.68 -4.19
C ALA A 4 0.63 -3.11 -3.96
N ARG A 5 1.56 -4.04 -4.02
CA ARG A 5 1.28 -5.48 -4.01
C ARG A 5 1.83 -6.09 -2.72
N ALA A 6 1.08 -7.04 -2.17
CA ALA A 6 1.40 -7.76 -0.93
C ALA A 6 1.13 -9.26 -1.14
N GLU A 7 1.87 -10.12 -0.46
CA GLU A 7 1.63 -11.58 -0.51
C GLU A 7 0.50 -11.97 0.46
N ASP A 8 0.52 -11.38 1.65
CA ASP A 8 -0.51 -11.52 2.67
C ASP A 8 -0.96 -10.13 3.13
N PRO A 9 -1.82 -9.45 2.35
CA PRO A 9 -2.14 -8.05 2.60
C PRO A 9 -2.84 -7.82 3.94
N ASP A 10 -3.64 -8.76 4.43
CA ASP A 10 -4.36 -8.59 5.68
C ASP A 10 -3.38 -8.52 6.85
N LYS A 11 -2.42 -9.43 6.86
CA LYS A 11 -1.35 -9.44 7.84
C LYS A 11 -0.42 -8.24 7.66
N GLU A 12 0.03 -7.97 6.43
CA GLU A 12 0.98 -6.89 6.15
C GLU A 12 0.41 -5.50 6.50
N ILE A 13 -0.88 -5.25 6.21
CA ILE A 13 -1.56 -4.02 6.62
C ILE A 13 -1.66 -3.97 8.14
N ALA A 14 -2.12 -5.05 8.79
CA ALA A 14 -2.27 -5.08 10.25
C ALA A 14 -0.94 -4.82 10.97
N ASP A 15 0.15 -5.46 10.51
CA ASP A 15 1.47 -5.28 11.10
C ASP A 15 2.02 -3.86 10.87
N ALA A 16 1.79 -3.28 9.69
CA ALA A 16 2.19 -1.91 9.39
C ALA A 16 1.42 -0.91 10.28
N LEU A 17 0.11 -1.08 10.43
CA LEU A 17 -0.71 -0.21 11.28
C LEU A 17 -0.35 -0.36 12.76
N SER A 18 -0.09 -1.58 13.24
CA SER A 18 0.40 -1.80 14.61
C SER A 18 1.74 -1.11 14.85
N CYS A 19 2.64 -1.11 13.86
CA CYS A 19 3.92 -0.41 13.95
C CYS A 19 3.73 1.12 13.99
N VAL A 20 2.80 1.66 13.19
CA VAL A 20 2.42 3.08 13.23
C VAL A 20 1.84 3.46 14.59
N ASP A 21 0.95 2.65 15.16
CA ASP A 21 0.32 2.93 16.46
C ASP A 21 1.35 2.97 17.59
N GLU A 22 2.38 2.11 17.52
CA GLU A 22 3.46 2.08 18.52
C GLU A 22 4.48 3.22 18.35
N ASN A 23 4.84 3.57 17.11
CA ASN A 23 6.04 4.37 16.83
C ASN A 23 5.76 5.69 16.07
N GLY A 24 4.52 5.95 15.67
CA GLY A 24 4.09 7.10 14.88
C GLY A 24 4.25 6.95 13.37
N TYR A 25 5.08 6.01 12.89
CA TYR A 25 5.16 5.61 11.48
C TYR A 25 5.77 4.22 11.32
N CYS A 26 5.68 3.68 10.10
CA CYS A 26 6.25 2.40 9.72
C CYS A 26 6.82 2.44 8.30
N TRP A 27 8.03 1.94 8.09
CA TRP A 27 8.55 1.60 6.79
C TRP A 27 7.90 0.33 6.27
N TRP A 28 7.14 0.44 5.18
CA TRP A 28 6.52 -0.69 4.51
C TRP A 28 7.09 -0.84 3.10
N GLY A 29 7.71 -1.99 2.85
CA GLY A 29 8.44 -2.32 1.63
C GLY A 29 7.56 -2.57 0.41
N THR A 30 8.09 -2.26 -0.77
CA THR A 30 7.39 -2.43 -2.04
C THR A 30 8.34 -2.70 -3.20
N HIS A 31 7.78 -2.82 -4.40
CA HIS A 31 8.56 -3.08 -5.61
C HIS A 31 9.47 -1.89 -5.98
N SER A 32 10.63 -2.15 -6.58
CA SER A 32 11.62 -1.13 -6.96
C SER A 32 11.06 -0.04 -7.90
N SER A 33 10.03 -0.34 -8.68
CA SER A 33 9.38 0.60 -9.60
C SER A 33 8.30 1.48 -8.96
N ALA A 34 8.10 1.40 -7.65
CA ALA A 34 7.11 2.20 -6.95
C ALA A 34 7.42 3.69 -7.05
N SER A 35 6.39 4.53 -7.02
CA SER A 35 6.55 5.99 -6.95
C SER A 35 5.62 6.53 -5.89
N TYR A 36 5.95 7.72 -5.41
CA TYR A 36 5.20 8.37 -4.35
C TYR A 36 3.71 8.49 -4.67
N ALA A 37 2.90 8.23 -3.65
CA ALA A 37 1.49 8.59 -3.54
C ALA A 37 1.12 8.71 -2.05
N GLU A 38 0.26 9.67 -1.74
CA GLU A 38 -0.26 9.88 -0.38
C GLU A 38 -1.07 8.68 0.14
N GLU A 39 -1.72 7.96 -0.78
CA GLU A 39 -2.51 6.78 -0.49
C GLU A 39 -2.12 5.63 -1.41
N ILE A 40 -1.98 4.46 -0.81
CA ILE A 40 -1.54 3.22 -1.45
C ILE A 40 -2.64 2.18 -1.28
N LEU A 41 -3.21 1.73 -2.39
CA LEU A 41 -4.19 0.66 -2.42
C LEU A 41 -3.45 -0.69 -2.48
N ILE A 42 -3.69 -1.53 -1.48
CA ILE A 42 -2.99 -2.80 -1.33
C ILE A 42 -3.78 -3.92 -1.98
N VAL A 43 -3.13 -4.64 -2.89
CA VAL A 43 -3.72 -5.78 -3.60
C VAL A 43 -2.88 -7.04 -3.39
N GLN A 44 -3.55 -8.18 -3.18
CA GLN A 44 -2.86 -9.44 -2.97
C GLN A 44 -2.21 -9.98 -4.25
N ILE A 45 -1.08 -10.66 -4.13
CA ILE A 45 -0.50 -11.54 -5.16
C ILE A 45 -0.77 -13.00 -4.76
N PRO A 46 -1.22 -13.86 -5.69
CA PRO A 46 -1.67 -13.56 -7.05
C PRO A 46 -3.04 -12.87 -7.05
N TYR A 47 -3.19 -11.77 -7.77
CA TYR A 47 -4.37 -10.88 -7.73
C TYR A 47 -5.61 -11.44 -8.46
N GLN A 48 -5.52 -12.64 -9.06
CA GLN A 48 -6.49 -13.16 -10.03
C GLN A 48 -7.79 -13.70 -9.38
N SER A 49 -7.79 -13.98 -8.07
CA SER A 49 -8.86 -14.78 -7.45
C SER A 49 -9.79 -14.04 -6.49
N LEU A 50 -9.47 -12.81 -6.06
CA LEU A 50 -10.13 -12.23 -4.89
C LEU A 50 -11.24 -11.22 -5.24
N GLY A 51 -11.15 -10.52 -6.37
CA GLY A 51 -12.18 -9.54 -6.74
C GLY A 51 -12.22 -8.28 -5.85
N PHE A 52 -11.25 -8.12 -4.95
CA PHE A 52 -11.11 -6.97 -4.06
C PHE A 52 -9.64 -6.53 -3.86
N ALA A 53 -9.45 -5.27 -3.49
CA ALA A 53 -8.27 -4.78 -2.78
C ALA A 53 -8.48 -4.96 -1.26
N SER A 54 -7.39 -5.08 -0.49
CA SER A 54 -7.45 -5.43 0.94
C SER A 54 -7.28 -4.25 1.89
N GLY A 55 -7.13 -3.04 1.36
CA GLY A 55 -7.14 -1.83 2.18
C GLY A 55 -6.28 -0.72 1.59
N VAL A 56 -6.14 0.34 2.37
CA VAL A 56 -5.39 1.54 1.98
C VAL A 56 -4.40 1.88 3.08
N LEU A 57 -3.14 2.08 2.70
CA LEU A 57 -2.10 2.67 3.55
C LEU A 57 -1.88 4.13 3.16
N LYS A 58 -1.69 5.01 4.15
CA LYS A 58 -1.34 6.42 3.94
C LYS A 58 0.18 6.58 4.07
N ALA A 59 0.80 7.22 3.10
CA ALA A 59 2.25 7.41 3.08
C ALA A 59 2.61 8.90 3.06
N GLU A 60 3.64 9.25 3.83
CA GLU A 60 4.23 10.60 3.84
C GLU A 60 5.30 10.75 2.77
N LEU A 61 6.04 9.68 2.47
CA LEU A 61 7.07 9.66 1.43
C LEU A 61 7.37 8.22 0.97
N ILE A 62 8.19 8.11 -0.08
CA ILE A 62 8.83 6.87 -0.49
C ILE A 62 10.33 7.13 -0.60
N ALA A 63 11.14 6.19 -0.14
CA ALA A 63 12.60 6.26 -0.22
C ALA A 63 13.16 4.96 -0.79
N ASP A 64 14.30 5.07 -1.47
CA ASP A 64 15.11 3.90 -1.76
C ASP A 64 15.73 3.39 -0.45
N TYR A 65 15.97 2.08 -0.38
CA TYR A 65 16.53 1.48 0.83
C TYR A 65 17.80 2.19 1.33
N GLU A 66 18.70 2.51 0.40
CA GLU A 66 20.01 3.11 0.67
C GLU A 66 19.91 4.53 1.26
N GLU A 67 18.75 5.17 1.14
CA GLU A 67 18.48 6.50 1.66
C GLU A 67 17.92 6.46 3.10
N ILE A 68 17.52 5.28 3.58
CA ILE A 68 16.94 5.10 4.92
C ILE A 68 18.06 4.71 5.90
N PRO A 69 18.28 5.48 6.99
CA PRO A 69 19.27 5.11 8.00
C PRO A 69 18.94 3.73 8.59
N GLU A 70 19.94 2.85 8.72
CA GLU A 70 19.73 1.47 9.19
C GLU A 70 19.05 1.39 10.57
N VAL A 71 19.49 2.23 11.50
CA VAL A 71 18.89 2.31 12.85
C VAL A 71 17.42 2.73 12.78
N ASP A 72 17.08 3.61 11.83
CA ASP A 72 15.71 4.04 11.61
C ASP A 72 14.87 2.90 11.04
N PHE A 73 15.39 2.26 9.98
CA PHE A 73 14.71 1.14 9.34
C PHE A 73 14.43 0.00 10.34
N ASP A 74 15.43 -0.41 11.10
CA ASP A 74 15.32 -1.53 12.04
C ASP A 74 14.32 -1.25 13.17
N HIS A 75 14.20 0.01 13.59
CA HIS A 75 13.28 0.42 14.65
C HIS A 75 11.85 0.58 14.13
N TYR A 76 11.67 1.19 12.96
CA TYR A 76 10.38 1.60 12.42
C TYR A 76 9.91 0.67 11.29
N ARG A 77 9.99 -0.65 11.46
CA ARG A 77 9.50 -1.65 10.49
C ARG A 77 8.59 -2.67 11.17
N PRO A 78 7.74 -3.39 10.42
CA PRO A 78 6.91 -4.44 10.99
C PRO A 78 7.77 -5.49 11.72
N LYS A 79 7.46 -5.78 12.99
CA LYS A 79 8.20 -6.77 13.81
C LYS A 79 8.19 -8.18 13.22
N SER A 80 7.17 -8.48 12.42
CA SER A 80 7.02 -9.77 11.74
C SER A 80 8.04 -9.98 10.61
N TRP A 81 8.74 -8.93 10.19
CA TRP A 81 9.73 -9.02 9.14
C TRP A 81 11.03 -9.54 9.74
N THR A 82 11.60 -10.59 9.14
CA THR A 82 13.02 -10.90 9.36
C THR A 82 13.82 -9.70 8.85
N ASN A 83 14.97 -9.33 9.43
CA ASN A 83 15.80 -8.16 9.04
C ASN A 83 16.29 -8.17 7.56
N GLU A 84 15.68 -8.96 6.70
CA GLU A 84 16.02 -9.15 5.31
C GLU A 84 15.55 -7.97 4.47
N ARG A 85 16.52 -7.32 3.82
CA ARG A 85 16.35 -6.18 2.92
C ARG A 85 15.85 -6.69 1.56
N THR A 86 14.61 -7.12 1.51
CA THR A 86 14.04 -7.82 0.34
C THR A 86 13.43 -6.89 -0.70
N TYR A 87 13.02 -5.68 -0.30
CA TYR A 87 12.31 -4.74 -1.15
C TYR A 87 13.20 -3.61 -1.67
N GLY A 88 12.94 -3.17 -2.91
CA GLY A 88 13.74 -2.13 -3.56
C GLY A 88 13.46 -0.71 -3.05
N ARG A 89 12.20 -0.42 -2.68
CA ARG A 89 11.78 0.87 -2.11
C ARG A 89 10.86 0.64 -0.92
N TYR A 90 10.75 1.64 -0.06
CA TYR A 90 9.91 1.61 1.13
C TYR A 90 9.09 2.89 1.24
N TYR A 91 7.82 2.73 1.60
CA TYR A 91 6.96 3.85 1.96
C TYR A 91 7.04 4.10 3.45
N LYS A 92 7.10 5.38 3.83
CA LYS A 92 6.91 5.80 5.21
C LYS A 92 5.41 5.92 5.48
N ILE A 93 4.83 4.86 6.02
CA ILE A 93 3.41 4.75 6.34
C ILE A 93 3.12 5.49 7.64
N ILE A 94 2.06 6.30 7.64
CA ILE A 94 1.62 7.11 8.79
C ILE A 94 0.19 6.77 9.23
N GLY A 95 -0.41 5.74 8.63
CA GLY A 95 -1.75 5.27 8.96
C GLY A 95 -2.38 4.51 7.79
N GLY A 96 -3.68 4.26 7.89
CA GLY A 96 -4.41 3.49 6.89
C GLY A 96 -5.61 2.77 7.48
N HIS A 97 -6.16 1.84 6.72
CA HIS A 97 -7.24 0.95 7.16
C HIS A 97 -7.21 -0.35 6.36
N ASN A 98 -7.55 -1.46 7.03
CA ASN A 98 -7.86 -2.72 6.38
C ASN A 98 -9.36 -2.74 6.04
N GLU A 99 -9.66 -2.92 4.75
CA GLU A 99 -11.03 -3.00 4.25
C GLU A 99 -11.02 -3.74 2.91
N LYS A 100 -12.00 -4.62 2.71
CA LYS A 100 -12.19 -5.28 1.42
C LYS A 100 -12.92 -4.34 0.46
N ILE A 101 -12.18 -3.76 -0.48
CA ILE A 101 -12.69 -2.81 -1.47
C ILE A 101 -12.92 -3.57 -2.78
N PRO A 102 -14.17 -3.73 -3.26
CA PRO A 102 -14.46 -4.39 -4.53
C PRO A 102 -13.72 -3.74 -5.70
N LEU A 103 -13.16 -4.54 -6.61
CA LEU A 103 -12.43 -3.99 -7.77
C LEU A 103 -13.32 -3.13 -8.68
N SER A 104 -14.63 -3.38 -8.70
CA SER A 104 -15.63 -2.58 -9.41
C SER A 104 -15.76 -1.15 -8.90
N GLU A 105 -15.34 -0.89 -7.66
CA GLU A 105 -15.30 0.44 -7.06
C GLU A 105 -13.98 1.16 -7.33
N ILE A 106 -13.05 0.53 -8.03
CA ILE A 106 -11.77 1.14 -8.38
C ILE A 106 -11.82 1.54 -9.85
N GLU A 107 -11.34 2.74 -10.13
CA GLU A 107 -11.17 3.23 -11.49
C GLU A 107 -9.77 3.83 -11.67
N ARG A 108 -9.31 3.83 -12.91
CA ARG A 108 -8.09 4.55 -13.30
C ARG A 108 -8.33 6.05 -13.22
N GLU A 109 -7.24 6.80 -13.24
CA GLU A 109 -7.28 8.27 -13.23
C GLU A 109 -8.15 8.87 -14.36
N ASN A 110 -8.16 8.23 -15.53
CA ASN A 110 -8.98 8.64 -16.67
C ASN A 110 -10.45 8.20 -16.58
N GLY A 111 -10.90 7.65 -15.45
CA GLY A 111 -12.28 7.24 -15.20
C GLY A 111 -12.70 5.90 -15.81
N THR A 112 -11.77 5.14 -16.41
CA THR A 112 -12.09 3.78 -16.86
C THR A 112 -12.02 2.78 -15.72
N PRO A 113 -12.85 1.71 -15.74
CA PRO A 113 -12.79 0.68 -14.71
C PRO A 113 -11.40 0.12 -14.51
N PHE A 114 -11.04 -0.11 -13.26
CA PHE A 114 -9.79 -0.80 -12.94
C PHE A 114 -9.95 -2.29 -13.18
N GLU A 115 -9.45 -2.75 -14.32
CA GLU A 115 -9.32 -4.18 -14.62
C GLU A 115 -7.85 -4.60 -14.42
N PRO A 116 -7.54 -5.37 -13.37
CA PRO A 116 -6.19 -5.90 -13.20
C PRO A 116 -5.92 -6.97 -14.27
N ARG A 117 -5.06 -6.63 -15.24
CA ARG A 117 -4.55 -7.57 -16.27
C ARG A 117 -3.49 -8.51 -15.68
N TYR A 118 -3.12 -9.54 -16.46
CA TYR A 118 -2.06 -10.54 -16.19
C TYR A 118 -0.75 -10.02 -15.54
N HIS A 119 -0.43 -8.73 -15.72
CA HIS A 119 0.75 -8.07 -15.17
C HIS A 119 0.38 -6.74 -14.54
N LEU A 120 -0.28 -6.78 -13.38
CA LEU A 120 -0.53 -5.57 -12.62
C LEU A 120 0.80 -4.95 -12.19
N ARG A 121 1.11 -3.78 -12.75
CA ARG A 121 2.31 -3.03 -12.39
C ARG A 121 2.06 -2.33 -11.04
N SER A 122 2.97 -2.51 -10.09
CA SER A 122 3.12 -1.55 -9.00
C SER A 122 3.30 -0.17 -9.64
N ASN A 123 2.65 0.88 -9.11
CA ASN A 123 2.67 2.26 -9.63
C ASN A 123 1.52 2.68 -10.57
N VAL A 124 0.48 1.86 -10.76
CA VAL A 124 -0.72 2.32 -11.49
C VAL A 124 -1.49 3.31 -10.62
N MET A 125 -1.80 4.50 -11.17
CA MET A 125 -2.64 5.50 -10.52
C MET A 125 -4.11 5.08 -10.59
N VAL A 126 -4.78 5.10 -9.44
CA VAL A 126 -6.19 4.75 -9.29
C VAL A 126 -6.89 5.68 -8.31
N ARG A 127 -8.22 5.68 -8.39
CA ARG A 127 -9.13 6.37 -7.47
C ARG A 127 -10.30 5.44 -7.12
N LEU A 128 -10.93 5.69 -5.98
CA LEU A 128 -12.15 5.00 -5.57
C LEU A 128 -13.37 5.74 -6.12
N ARG A 129 -14.25 5.00 -6.79
CA ARG A 129 -15.50 5.47 -7.39
C ARG A 129 -16.49 5.69 -6.24
N ASN A 130 -16.74 6.95 -5.87
CA ASN A 130 -17.64 7.41 -4.81
C ASN A 130 -17.20 7.19 -3.35
N ARG A 131 -16.14 7.90 -2.91
CA ARG A 131 -16.12 8.44 -1.53
C ARG A 131 -16.40 9.95 -1.46
N SER A 132 -16.57 10.62 -2.60
CA SER A 132 -16.88 12.05 -2.72
C SER A 132 -18.35 12.41 -2.50
N ARG A 133 -19.18 11.49 -2.00
CA ARG A 133 -20.65 11.68 -1.91
C ARG A 133 -21.20 11.71 -0.49
N ALA A 134 -20.34 11.60 0.53
CA ALA A 134 -20.76 11.58 1.94
C ALA A 134 -20.67 12.95 2.66
N ASP A 135 -20.15 14.00 2.00
CA ASP A 135 -20.04 15.34 2.59
C ASP A 135 -21.12 16.33 2.08
N ASN A 136 -22.22 15.84 1.51
CA ASN A 136 -23.33 16.67 1.00
C ASN A 136 -24.71 16.09 1.36
N GLU A 137 -24.92 15.72 2.62
CA GLU A 137 -26.26 15.66 3.24
C GLU A 137 -26.25 16.31 4.63
#